data_AF-G1VID4-F1
#
_entry.id   AF-G1VID4-F1
#
_cell.length_a   1.000
_cell.length_b   1.000
_cell.length_c   1.000
_cell.angle_alpha   90.00
_cell.angle_beta   90.00
_cell.angle_gamma   90.00
#
_symmetry.space_group_name_H-M   'P 1'
#
loop_
_entity.id
_entity.type
_entity.pdbx_description
1 polymer ?
#
loop_
_entity_poly.entity_id
_entity_poly.type
_entity_poly.pdbx_seq_one_letter_code
_entity_poly.pdbx_strand_id
1 'polypeptide(L)'
;MKAKFIKAVENGDLVSVRLFISNELMLDPRGKSFSEMKKFAESKFSNLYDVDDAKSYTSTETEWNEILLFSIKNDLDNNFSKEKLTIYENVAKHVLKDKADQLNKEETSCSQRKYSENVDREQKKNNKKLYMGITVGGAAVAVTGLCLSRVVLASFGFAGVFIGGILLYNDTRK
;
A
#
# COMPACT_ATOMS: atom_id res chain seq x y z
N MET A 1 -2.11 4.73 -7.87
CA MET A 1 -2.35 3.27 -8.04
C MET A 1 -1.04 2.53 -8.35
N LYS A 2 -0.83 1.31 -7.84
CA LYS A 2 0.45 0.58 -7.93
C LYS A 2 0.68 0.00 -9.34
N ALA A 3 1.90 0.13 -9.89
CA ALA A 3 2.22 -0.35 -11.23
C ALA A 3 2.00 -1.86 -11.44
N LYS A 4 2.27 -2.67 -10.39
CA LYS A 4 2.02 -4.13 -10.44
C LYS A 4 0.52 -4.46 -10.59
N PHE A 5 -0.36 -3.70 -9.94
CA PHE A 5 -1.80 -3.86 -10.07
C PHE A 5 -2.27 -3.52 -11.49
N ILE A 6 -1.81 -2.38 -12.03
CA ILE A 6 -2.15 -1.96 -13.39
C ILE A 6 -1.76 -3.05 -14.40
N LYS A 7 -0.55 -3.59 -14.30
CA LYS A 7 -0.10 -4.71 -15.16
C LYS A 7 -0.97 -5.95 -15.02
N ALA A 8 -1.39 -6.31 -13.79
CA ALA A 8 -2.30 -7.44 -13.59
C ALA A 8 -3.66 -7.22 -14.27
N VAL A 9 -4.19 -5.99 -14.20
CA VAL A 9 -5.42 -5.60 -14.90
C VAL A 9 -5.24 -5.67 -16.42
N GLU A 10 -4.16 -5.13 -16.95
CA GLU A 10 -3.87 -5.14 -18.40
C GLU A 10 -3.68 -6.57 -18.94
N ASN A 11 -3.09 -7.45 -18.14
CA ASN A 11 -2.88 -8.86 -18.49
C ASN A 11 -4.14 -9.73 -18.31
N GLY A 12 -5.23 -9.19 -17.77
CA GLY A 12 -6.43 -9.97 -17.47
C GLY A 12 -6.27 -10.98 -16.33
N ASP A 13 -5.26 -10.81 -15.47
CA ASP A 13 -5.01 -11.70 -14.34
C ASP A 13 -5.97 -11.41 -13.18
N LEU A 14 -7.17 -11.98 -13.27
CA LEU A 14 -8.24 -11.79 -12.28
C LEU A 14 -7.82 -12.20 -10.87
N VAL A 15 -7.02 -13.26 -10.73
CA VAL A 15 -6.56 -13.75 -9.42
C VAL A 15 -5.69 -12.69 -8.75
N SER A 16 -4.69 -12.18 -9.47
CA SER A 16 -3.82 -11.11 -8.95
C SER A 16 -4.60 -9.82 -8.69
N VAL A 17 -5.52 -9.44 -9.59
CA VAL A 17 -6.36 -8.24 -9.43
C VAL A 17 -7.19 -8.32 -8.14
N ARG A 18 -7.90 -9.43 -7.92
CA ARG A 18 -8.72 -9.67 -6.72
C ARG A 18 -7.85 -9.64 -5.45
N LEU A 19 -6.69 -10.30 -5.49
CA LEU A 19 -5.72 -10.33 -4.40
C LEU A 19 -5.18 -8.92 -4.07
N PHE A 20 -4.85 -8.12 -5.10
CA PHE A 20 -4.39 -6.75 -4.89
C PHE A 20 -5.47 -5.88 -4.25
N ILE A 21 -6.73 -6.02 -4.67
CA ILE A 21 -7.85 -5.29 -4.09
C ILE A 21 -8.07 -5.69 -2.63
N SER A 22 -8.14 -6.98 -2.30
CA SER A 22 -8.37 -7.44 -0.92
C SER A 22 -7.22 -7.06 0.02
N ASN A 23 -5.98 -7.13 -0.45
CA ASN A 23 -4.81 -6.75 0.35
C ASN A 23 -4.70 -5.25 0.59
N GLU A 24 -5.29 -4.40 -0.25
CA GLU A 24 -5.16 -2.95 -0.12
C GLU A 24 -5.74 -2.43 1.20
N LEU A 25 -6.85 -3.00 1.67
CA LEU A 25 -7.45 -2.63 2.96
C LEU A 25 -6.58 -3.00 4.17
N MET A 26 -5.73 -4.03 4.05
CA MET A 26 -4.77 -4.37 5.11
C MET A 26 -3.62 -3.36 5.15
N LEU A 27 -3.32 -2.70 4.03
CA LEU A 27 -2.24 -1.73 3.91
C LEU A 27 -2.72 -0.33 4.29
N ASP A 28 -3.83 0.12 3.69
CA ASP A 28 -4.47 1.39 3.95
C ASP A 28 -5.97 1.19 4.29
N PRO A 29 -6.30 1.01 5.57
CA PRO A 29 -7.69 0.81 6.01
C PRO A 29 -8.58 2.04 5.83
N ARG A 30 -8.03 3.21 5.44
CA ARG A 30 -8.84 4.40 5.10
C ARG A 30 -9.63 4.20 3.81
N GLY A 31 -9.24 3.22 2.99
CA GLY A 31 -10.03 2.73 1.86
C GLY A 31 -9.99 3.60 0.59
N LYS A 32 -9.22 4.69 0.56
CA LYS A 32 -9.10 5.55 -0.63
C LYS A 32 -8.54 4.77 -1.83
N SER A 33 -7.34 4.21 -1.66
CA SER A 33 -6.67 3.41 -2.68
C SER A 33 -7.46 2.15 -3.04
N PHE A 34 -8.07 1.49 -2.06
CA PHE A 34 -8.98 0.38 -2.26
C PHE A 34 -10.14 0.76 -3.20
N SER A 35 -10.82 1.88 -2.93
CA SER A 35 -11.95 2.35 -3.74
C SER A 35 -11.52 2.68 -5.17
N GLU A 36 -10.36 3.34 -5.35
CA GLU A 36 -9.79 3.62 -6.66
C GLU A 36 -9.49 2.34 -7.45
N MET A 37 -8.83 1.37 -6.81
CA MET A 37 -8.47 0.08 -7.43
C MET A 37 -9.71 -0.72 -7.81
N LYS A 38 -10.70 -0.79 -6.92
CA LYS A 38 -11.99 -1.45 -7.18
C LYS A 38 -12.69 -0.82 -8.38
N LYS A 39 -12.88 0.51 -8.39
CA LYS A 39 -13.53 1.21 -9.51
C LYS A 39 -12.80 1.00 -10.83
N PHE A 40 -11.47 1.01 -10.81
CA PHE A 40 -10.68 0.77 -12.02
C PHE A 40 -10.85 -0.66 -12.54
N ALA A 41 -10.80 -1.66 -11.66
CA ALA A 41 -11.04 -3.06 -12.06
C ALA A 41 -12.48 -3.27 -12.57
N GLU A 42 -13.49 -2.69 -11.91
CA GLU A 42 -14.90 -2.73 -12.35
C GLU A 42 -15.08 -2.12 -13.74
N SER A 43 -14.30 -1.10 -14.11
CA SER A 43 -14.34 -0.50 -15.45
C SER A 43 -13.71 -1.38 -16.54
N LYS A 44 -12.95 -2.41 -16.16
CA LYS A 44 -12.19 -3.27 -17.08
C LYS A 44 -12.74 -4.69 -17.19
N PHE A 45 -13.38 -5.19 -16.13
CA PHE A 45 -13.85 -6.56 -16.04
C PHE A 45 -15.33 -6.62 -15.74
N SER A 46 -16.10 -7.28 -16.62
CA SER A 46 -17.51 -7.62 -16.34
C SER A 46 -17.63 -8.81 -15.37
N ASN A 47 -16.61 -9.65 -15.29
CA ASN A 47 -16.54 -10.85 -14.46
C ASN A 47 -15.59 -10.70 -13.26
N LEU A 48 -15.43 -9.47 -12.74
CA LEU A 48 -14.56 -9.21 -11.59
C LEU A 48 -14.99 -10.00 -10.35
N TYR A 49 -16.30 -10.13 -10.14
CA TYR A 49 -16.88 -10.74 -8.95
C TYR A 49 -17.38 -12.15 -9.22
N ASP A 50 -17.25 -13.01 -8.22
CA ASP A 50 -17.89 -14.31 -8.21
C ASP A 50 -19.35 -14.19 -7.75
N VAL A 51 -20.16 -15.19 -8.07
CA VAL A 51 -21.52 -15.32 -7.50
C VAL A 51 -21.38 -15.55 -6.00
N ASP A 52 -22.18 -14.86 -5.20
CA ASP A 52 -22.13 -14.98 -3.75
C ASP A 52 -22.43 -16.41 -3.28
N ASP A 53 -21.62 -16.92 -2.36
CA ASP A 53 -21.77 -18.26 -1.77
C ASP A 53 -22.73 -18.28 -0.56
N ALA A 54 -23.42 -17.16 -0.31
CA ALA A 54 -24.34 -16.94 0.79
C ALA A 54 -23.72 -17.18 2.18
N LYS A 55 -22.38 -17.10 2.30
CA LYS A 55 -21.70 -17.22 3.58
C LYS A 55 -21.97 -15.97 4.42
N SER A 56 -22.60 -16.17 5.57
CA SER A 56 -22.92 -15.09 6.51
C SER A 56 -21.78 -14.84 7.50
N TYR A 57 -21.57 -13.58 7.84
CA TYR A 57 -20.68 -13.13 8.92
C TYR A 57 -21.47 -12.39 9.99
N THR A 58 -20.90 -12.25 11.18
CA THR A 58 -21.55 -11.46 12.23
C THR A 58 -21.66 -9.99 11.83
N SER A 59 -22.85 -9.43 11.97
CA SER A 59 -23.13 -8.00 11.79
C SER A 59 -22.90 -7.19 13.07
N THR A 60 -22.56 -7.86 14.17
CA THR A 60 -22.38 -7.23 15.48
C THR A 60 -20.99 -6.61 15.59
N GLU A 61 -20.88 -5.28 15.59
CA GLU A 61 -19.60 -4.58 15.63
C GLU A 61 -18.72 -4.95 16.85
N THR A 62 -19.33 -5.27 18.00
CA THR A 62 -18.58 -5.69 19.20
C THR A 62 -17.88 -7.04 19.04
N GLU A 63 -18.29 -7.84 18.05
CA GLU A 63 -17.67 -9.12 17.71
C GLU A 63 -16.61 -8.95 16.61
N TRP A 64 -16.47 -7.76 16.02
CA TRP A 64 -15.51 -7.49 14.97
C TRP A 64 -14.10 -7.39 15.56
N ASN A 65 -13.25 -8.31 15.13
CA ASN A 65 -11.86 -8.40 15.57
C ASN A 65 -10.97 -8.88 14.42
N GLU A 66 -9.67 -8.94 14.66
CA GLU A 66 -8.69 -9.36 13.64
C GLU A 66 -8.94 -10.79 13.14
N ILE A 67 -9.41 -11.70 14.00
CA ILE A 67 -9.72 -13.09 13.61
C ILE A 67 -10.82 -13.11 12.56
N LEU A 68 -11.92 -12.37 12.80
CA LEU A 68 -13.01 -12.23 11.84
C LEU A 68 -12.52 -11.59 10.53
N LEU A 69 -11.72 -10.52 10.64
CA LEU A 69 -11.15 -9.83 9.49
C LEU A 69 -10.33 -10.76 8.59
N PHE A 70 -9.40 -11.52 9.17
CA PHE A 70 -8.58 -12.50 8.43
C PHE A 70 -9.42 -13.66 7.90
N SER A 71 -10.46 -14.10 8.62
CA SER A 71 -11.39 -15.12 8.13
C SER A 71 -12.10 -14.66 6.86
N ILE A 72 -12.68 -13.46 6.85
CA ILE A 72 -13.35 -12.91 5.67
C ILE A 72 -12.36 -12.73 4.52
N LYS A 73 -11.13 -12.27 4.81
CA LYS A 73 -10.08 -12.12 3.80
C LYS A 73 -9.73 -13.47 3.13
N ASN A 74 -9.54 -14.53 3.92
CA ASN A 74 -9.23 -15.85 3.37
C ASN A 74 -10.41 -16.41 2.56
N ASP A 75 -11.65 -16.09 2.94
CA ASP A 75 -12.82 -16.46 2.17
C ASP A 75 -12.89 -15.71 0.82
N LEU A 76 -12.46 -14.45 0.78
CA LEU A 76 -12.36 -13.66 -0.46
C LEU A 76 -11.34 -14.24 -1.45
N ASP A 77 -10.32 -14.95 -0.98
CA ASP A 77 -9.34 -15.61 -1.85
C ASP A 77 -9.97 -16.83 -2.58
N ASN A 78 -11.08 -17.40 -2.05
CA ASN A 78 -11.82 -18.50 -2.66
C ASN A 78 -13.08 -18.06 -3.43
N ASN A 79 -13.79 -17.06 -2.92
CA ASN A 79 -15.00 -16.52 -3.52
C ASN A 79 -15.02 -15.00 -3.34
N PHE A 80 -14.67 -14.29 -4.41
CA PHE A 80 -14.57 -12.84 -4.43
C PHE A 80 -15.92 -12.22 -4.79
N SER A 81 -16.92 -12.39 -3.94
CA SER A 81 -18.24 -11.78 -4.12
C SER A 81 -18.25 -10.31 -3.70
N LYS A 82 -19.19 -9.54 -4.26
CA LYS A 82 -19.33 -8.11 -3.97
C LYS A 82 -19.81 -7.89 -2.54
N GLU A 83 -20.70 -8.76 -2.09
CA GLU A 83 -21.33 -8.80 -0.77
C GLU A 83 -20.27 -9.02 0.31
N LYS A 84 -19.44 -10.06 0.15
CA LYS A 84 -18.34 -10.39 1.06
C LYS A 84 -17.29 -9.28 1.10
N LEU A 85 -16.98 -8.68 -0.05
CA LEU A 85 -16.02 -7.57 -0.13
C LEU A 85 -16.53 -6.33 0.61
N THR A 86 -17.83 -6.06 0.58
CA THR A 86 -18.44 -4.97 1.35
C THR A 86 -18.40 -5.21 2.85
N ILE A 87 -18.67 -6.44 3.30
CA ILE A 87 -18.54 -6.80 4.73
C ILE A 87 -17.08 -6.66 5.17
N TYR A 88 -16.13 -7.17 4.38
CA TYR A 88 -14.71 -7.04 4.63
C TYR A 88 -14.25 -5.57 4.75
N GLU A 89 -14.71 -4.68 3.88
CA GLU A 89 -14.38 -3.25 3.94
C GLU A 89 -14.83 -2.62 5.26
N ASN A 90 -16.04 -2.95 5.74
CA ASN A 90 -16.59 -2.41 6.97
C ASN A 90 -15.82 -2.94 8.20
N VAL A 91 -15.59 -4.25 8.27
CA VAL A 91 -14.83 -4.88 9.35
C VAL A 91 -13.39 -4.34 9.36
N ALA A 92 -12.74 -4.20 8.21
CA ALA A 92 -11.38 -3.66 8.11
C ALA A 92 -11.29 -2.23 8.64
N LYS A 93 -12.24 -1.35 8.29
CA LYS A 93 -12.27 0.04 8.77
C LYS A 93 -12.46 0.14 10.28
N HIS A 94 -13.24 -0.78 10.86
CA HIS A 94 -13.48 -0.82 12.30
C HIS A 94 -12.26 -1.37 13.04
N VAL A 95 -11.80 -2.57 12.65
CA VAL A 95 -10.72 -3.30 13.34
C VAL A 95 -9.37 -2.60 13.19
N LEU A 96 -9.09 -1.99 12.02
CA LEU A 96 -7.81 -1.32 11.75
C LEU A 96 -7.88 0.20 11.91
N LYS A 97 -8.83 0.71 12.71
CA LYS A 97 -9.01 2.16 12.92
C LYS A 97 -7.76 2.83 13.49
N ASP A 98 -7.09 2.21 14.45
CA ASP A 98 -5.86 2.76 15.05
C ASP A 98 -4.75 2.94 14.01
N LYS A 99 -4.65 2.00 13.06
CA LYS A 99 -3.72 2.08 11.93
C LYS A 99 -4.11 3.22 10.98
N ALA A 100 -5.40 3.42 10.71
CA ALA A 100 -5.88 4.55 9.92
C ALA A 100 -5.51 5.90 10.58
N ASP A 101 -5.68 6.00 11.90
CA ASP A 101 -5.37 7.20 12.68
C ASP A 101 -3.86 7.47 12.70
N GLN A 102 -3.03 6.42 12.81
CA GLN A 102 -1.58 6.54 12.70
C GLN A 102 -1.16 7.07 11.32
N LEU A 103 -1.69 6.51 10.23
CA LEU A 103 -1.38 6.98 8.88
C LEU A 103 -1.76 8.46 8.69
N ASN A 104 -2.90 8.89 9.25
CA ASN A 104 -3.31 10.29 9.22
C ASN A 104 -2.34 11.20 9.97
N LYS A 105 -1.86 10.78 11.15
CA LYS A 105 -0.85 11.53 11.94
C LYS A 105 0.49 11.61 11.20
N GLU A 106 0.94 10.53 10.57
CA GLU A 106 2.18 10.51 9.80
C GLU A 106 2.11 11.45 8.59
N GLU A 107 0.96 11.49 7.90
CA GLU A 107 0.72 12.34 6.74
C GLU A 107 0.70 13.85 7.12
N THR A 108 0.06 14.21 8.23
CA THR A 108 0.05 15.59 8.74
C THR A 108 1.43 16.03 9.23
N SER A 109 2.13 15.17 9.96
CA SER A 109 3.50 15.43 10.44
C SER A 109 4.49 15.63 9.29
N CYS A 110 4.38 14.82 8.23
CA CYS A 110 5.22 14.96 7.03
C CYS A 110 4.93 16.29 6.31
N SER A 111 3.66 16.67 6.20
CA SER A 111 3.23 17.92 5.56
C SER A 111 3.75 19.15 6.33
N GLN A 112 3.74 19.12 7.67
CA GLN A 112 4.30 20.18 8.50
C GLN A 112 5.83 20.29 8.38
N ARG A 113 6.55 19.16 8.31
CA ARG A 113 8.01 19.16 8.08
C ARG A 113 8.37 19.73 6.71
N LYS A 114 7.63 19.36 5.66
CA LYS A 114 7.81 19.93 4.32
C LYS A 114 7.57 21.44 4.30
N TYR A 115 6.61 21.94 5.06
CA TYR A 115 6.37 23.38 5.17
C TYR A 115 7.54 24.09 5.88
N SER A 116 8.01 23.56 7.01
CA SER A 116 9.14 24.15 7.76
C SER A 116 10.45 24.11 6.97
N GLU A 117 10.71 23.06 6.19
CA GLU A 117 11.92 22.94 5.36
C GLU A 117 11.90 23.90 4.16
N ASN A 118 10.72 24.22 3.60
CA ASN A 118 10.59 25.22 2.54
C ASN A 118 10.79 26.66 3.07
N VAL A 119 10.37 26.94 4.32
CA VAL A 119 10.58 28.25 4.96
C VAL A 119 12.06 28.48 5.30
N ASP A 120 12.79 27.46 5.76
CA ASP A 120 14.23 27.56 6.06
C ASP A 120 15.10 27.71 4.79
N ARG A 121 14.62 27.24 3.63
CA ARG A 121 15.35 27.30 2.36
C ARG A 121 15.27 28.67 1.68
N GLU A 122 14.26 29.48 1.99
CA GLU A 122 14.13 30.85 1.45
C GLU A 122 15.04 31.87 2.16
N GLN A 123 15.44 31.63 3.42
CA GLN A 123 16.30 32.58 4.15
C GLN A 123 17.81 32.39 3.93
N LYS A 124 18.27 31.32 3.28
CA LYS A 124 19.70 31.02 3.10
C LYS A 124 20.24 31.22 1.68
N LYS A 125 19.59 32.05 0.87
CA LYS A 125 20.15 32.59 -0.38
C LYS A 125 20.74 33.98 -0.17
N ASN A 126 21.76 34.11 0.68
CA ASN A 126 22.73 35.18 0.56
C ASN A 126 24.06 34.69 1.13
N ASN A 127 25.08 34.68 0.25
CA ASN A 127 26.50 34.59 0.57
C ASN A 127 27.04 33.21 0.94
N LYS A 128 27.53 32.46 -0.06
CA LYS A 128 28.94 32.05 -0.14
C LYS A 128 29.27 31.42 -1.50
N LYS A 129 30.46 31.77 -1.97
CA LYS A 129 31.00 31.59 -3.33
C LYS A 129 31.26 30.12 -3.66
N LEU A 130 30.97 29.81 -4.92
CA LEU A 130 31.17 28.56 -5.63
C LEU A 130 32.67 28.34 -5.93
N TYR A 131 33.27 27.27 -5.42
CA TYR A 131 34.50 26.68 -5.98
C TYR A 131 34.11 25.36 -6.62
N MET A 132 33.95 25.38 -7.94
CA MET A 132 33.55 24.24 -8.76
C MET A 132 34.82 23.64 -9.36
N GLY A 133 35.32 22.58 -8.72
CA GLY A 133 36.34 21.71 -9.32
C GLY A 133 35.70 20.88 -10.42
N ILE A 134 36.11 21.12 -11.65
CA ILE A 134 35.69 20.39 -12.84
C ILE A 134 36.29 18.98 -12.77
N THR A 135 35.45 17.93 -12.76
CA THR A 135 35.85 16.62 -13.29
C THR A 135 34.89 16.26 -14.41
N VAL A 136 35.46 16.21 -15.61
CA VAL A 136 34.82 15.89 -16.88
C VAL A 136 34.74 14.38 -17.01
N GLY A 137 33.56 13.83 -17.27
CA GLY A 137 33.42 12.44 -17.70
C GLY A 137 32.00 11.88 -17.61
N GLY A 138 31.25 11.93 -18.72
CA GLY A 138 30.11 11.05 -18.98
C GLY A 138 28.74 11.57 -18.53
N ALA A 139 27.83 11.74 -19.48
CA ALA A 139 26.45 12.11 -19.25
C ALA A 139 25.67 11.03 -18.46
N ALA A 140 25.06 11.44 -17.35
CA ALA A 140 23.81 10.84 -16.87
C ALA A 140 23.03 11.91 -16.11
N VAL A 141 21.97 12.42 -16.73
CA VAL A 141 20.95 13.19 -15.99
C VAL A 141 20.23 12.20 -15.09
N ALA A 142 20.60 12.15 -13.81
CA ALA A 142 19.88 11.38 -12.81
C ALA A 142 18.59 12.12 -12.43
N VAL A 143 17.54 11.97 -13.26
CA VAL A 143 16.17 12.17 -12.78
C VAL A 143 15.78 10.92 -12.00
N THR A 144 15.99 10.95 -10.68
CA THR A 144 15.06 10.37 -9.71
C THR A 144 15.29 11.06 -8.38
N GLY A 145 14.26 11.73 -7.88
CA GLY A 145 14.16 12.17 -6.49
C GLY A 145 14.19 10.93 -5.58
N LEU A 146 15.38 10.51 -5.23
CA LEU A 146 15.65 9.44 -4.29
C LEU A 146 15.54 10.02 -2.88
N CYS A 147 14.30 10.24 -2.39
CA CYS A 147 14.11 10.40 -0.96
C CYS A 147 14.21 9.02 -0.32
N LEU A 148 15.45 8.53 -0.17
CA LEU A 148 15.83 7.57 0.86
C LEU A 148 15.65 8.25 2.23
N SER A 149 14.40 8.48 2.61
CA SER A 149 14.07 8.85 3.99
C SER A 149 14.13 7.55 4.77
N ARG A 150 15.28 7.30 5.41
CA ARG A 150 15.45 6.44 6.59
C ARG A 150 14.23 5.56 6.86
N VAL A 151 14.24 4.34 6.31
CA VAL A 151 13.44 3.25 6.88
C VAL A 151 13.99 3.10 8.30
N VAL A 152 13.39 3.82 9.26
CA VAL A 152 13.32 3.28 10.60
C VAL A 152 12.49 2.03 10.37
N LEU A 153 13.21 0.91 10.28
CA LEU A 153 12.71 -0.39 10.68
C LEU A 153 12.09 -0.15 12.05
N ALA A 154 10.81 0.22 12.08
CA ALA A 154 9.96 -0.08 13.20
C ALA A 154 9.90 -1.60 13.15
N SER A 155 10.86 -2.19 13.83
CA SER A 155 10.90 -3.58 14.23
C SER A 155 9.46 -3.96 14.52
N PHE A 156 8.88 -4.80 13.65
CA PHE A 156 7.64 -5.49 13.94
C PHE A 156 7.82 -6.15 15.29
N GLY A 157 7.28 -5.51 16.32
CA GLY A 157 7.19 -6.04 17.66
C GLY A 157 6.13 -7.13 17.65
N PHE A 158 6.50 -8.29 17.11
CA PHE A 158 6.54 -9.59 17.78
C PHE A 158 6.36 -10.75 16.78
N ALA A 159 7.44 -11.54 16.68
CA ALA A 159 7.49 -13.00 16.58
C ALA A 159 6.51 -13.74 15.66
N GLY A 160 7.06 -14.27 14.55
CA GLY A 160 6.58 -15.44 13.80
C GLY A 160 5.30 -15.16 12.99
N VAL A 161 5.32 -15.08 11.67
CA VAL A 161 5.83 -16.07 10.73
C VAL A 161 5.91 -15.36 9.36
N PHE A 162 7.09 -15.31 8.76
CA PHE A 162 7.24 -14.93 7.35
C PHE A 162 6.92 -16.16 6.50
N ILE A 163 5.69 -16.28 5.98
CA ILE A 163 5.40 -17.21 4.89
C ILE A 163 5.42 -16.44 3.57
N GLY A 164 6.32 -16.85 2.68
CA GLY A 164 6.47 -16.42 1.28
C GLY A 164 7.56 -15.36 1.10
N GLY A 165 8.85 -15.71 0.93
CA GLY A 165 9.40 -16.24 -0.33
C GLY A 165 9.56 -15.10 -1.34
N ILE A 166 10.73 -14.49 -1.51
CA ILE A 166 11.80 -14.91 -2.43
C ILE A 166 13.13 -14.34 -1.90
N LEU A 167 14.06 -15.20 -1.49
CA LEU A 167 15.48 -14.85 -1.48
C LEU A 167 16.01 -15.10 -2.89
N LEU A 168 16.36 -14.02 -3.58
CA LEU A 168 17.15 -14.05 -4.81
C LEU A 168 18.54 -14.60 -4.44
N TYR A 169 18.76 -15.89 -4.69
CA TYR A 169 20.09 -16.46 -4.78
C TYR A 169 20.66 -16.03 -6.13
N ASN A 170 21.56 -15.04 -6.10
CA ASN A 170 22.30 -14.63 -7.28
C ASN A 170 23.54 -15.52 -7.38
N ASP A 171 23.52 -16.45 -8.33
CA ASP A 171 24.68 -17.20 -8.78
C ASP A 171 25.61 -16.25 -9.56
N THR A 172 26.76 -15.93 -8.99
CA THR A 172 27.90 -15.42 -9.76
C THR A 172 29.08 -16.33 -9.52
N ARG A 173 29.22 -17.28 -10.44
CA ARG A 173 30.44 -17.98 -10.83
C ARG A 173 31.70 -17.13 -10.63
N LYS A 174 32.72 -17.75 -10.06
CA LYS A 174 34.10 -17.59 -10.50
C LYS A 174 34.83 -18.93 -10.38
#